data_AF-A0AB39N8E2-F1
#
_entry.id   AF-A0AB39N8E2-F1
#
_cell.length_a   1.000
_cell.length_b   1.000
_cell.length_c   1.000
_cell.angle_alpha   90.00
_cell.angle_beta   90.00
_cell.angle_gamma   90.00
#
_symmetry.space_group_name_H-M   'P 1'
#
loop_
_entity.id
_entity.type
_entity.pdbx_description
1 polymer ?
#
loop_
_entity_poly.entity_id
_entity_poly.type
_entity_poly.pdbx_seq_one_letter_code
_entity_poly.pdbx_strand_id
1 'polypeptide(L)'
;MTVHRPGLPEDLPPGEVLWARWALLAAVKATTEQEACPSVHRIGHWIDEVGVHWDDCGCTWWIMSRMGEGRFVLYGEDESSGVKWHKPPIDMLAGGPDWLPYEELRDRLEGYEIGCVYWYENGAWSRAPYPDSLKDDGLDCGMSDFVDRGSLLRELELHFDVTTAGPGADSLLADAEAYRLDARLLLEHVRAHPDGDPVDPPAVARALDRAGITTQEVRR
;
A
#
# COMPACT_ATOMS: atom_id res chain seq x y z
N MET A 1 7.40 -13.14 -6.05
CA MET A 1 6.49 -14.25 -5.66
C MET A 1 5.19 -14.08 -6.42
N THR A 2 4.38 -15.12 -6.57
CA THR A 2 3.07 -15.01 -7.25
C THR A 2 1.96 -15.11 -6.20
N VAL A 3 1.05 -14.14 -6.19
CA VAL A 3 -0.14 -14.15 -5.33
C VAL A 3 -1.13 -15.19 -5.86
N HIS A 4 -1.76 -15.97 -4.97
CA HIS A 4 -2.76 -16.96 -5.35
C HIS A 4 -4.07 -16.29 -5.78
N ARG A 5 -4.94 -17.06 -6.45
CA ARG A 5 -6.28 -16.65 -6.83
C ARG A 5 -7.30 -17.71 -6.37
N PRO A 6 -8.14 -17.41 -5.38
CA PRO A 6 -8.11 -16.19 -4.55
C PRO A 6 -6.84 -16.11 -3.70
N GLY A 7 -6.47 -14.89 -3.28
CA GLY A 7 -5.30 -14.63 -2.46
C GLY A 7 -5.30 -15.41 -1.13
N LEU A 8 -4.11 -15.75 -0.66
CA LEU A 8 -3.88 -16.36 0.65
C LEU A 8 -3.17 -15.38 1.58
N PRO A 9 -3.42 -15.42 2.90
CA PRO A 9 -2.70 -14.57 3.85
C PRO A 9 -1.17 -14.65 3.73
N GLU A 10 -0.64 -15.84 3.46
CA GLU A 10 0.79 -16.09 3.27
C GLU A 10 1.39 -15.50 1.98
N ASP A 11 0.56 -15.01 1.05
CA ASP A 11 1.04 -14.33 -0.15
C ASP A 11 1.60 -12.95 0.15
N LEU A 12 1.13 -12.33 1.24
CA LEU A 12 1.52 -11.00 1.65
C LEU A 12 2.79 -11.06 2.53
N PRO A 13 3.77 -10.16 2.33
CA PRO A 13 4.88 -10.02 3.27
C PRO A 13 4.37 -9.51 4.63
N PRO A 14 5.17 -9.53 5.70
CA PRO A 14 4.78 -8.95 6.99
C PRO A 14 4.19 -7.53 6.84
N GLY A 15 3.19 -7.19 7.66
CA GLY A 15 2.44 -5.94 7.52
C GLY A 15 3.32 -4.70 7.51
N GLU A 16 4.36 -4.68 8.35
CA GLU A 16 5.34 -3.60 8.41
C GLU A 16 6.14 -3.48 7.09
N VAL A 17 6.49 -4.60 6.48
CA VAL A 17 7.22 -4.65 5.21
C VAL A 17 6.33 -4.18 4.07
N LEU A 18 5.09 -4.67 3.99
CA LEU A 18 4.14 -4.23 2.96
C LEU A 18 3.88 -2.72 3.06
N TRP A 19 3.66 -2.22 4.28
CA TRP A 19 3.50 -0.80 4.52
C TRP A 19 4.71 0.00 4.05
N ALA A 20 5.92 -0.39 4.46
CA ALA A 20 7.12 0.37 4.15
C ALA A 20 7.39 0.44 2.64
N ARG A 21 7.16 -0.67 1.94
CA ARG A 21 7.25 -0.77 0.48
C ARG A 21 6.32 0.20 -0.23
N TRP A 22 5.04 0.15 0.12
CA TRP A 22 4.02 0.99 -0.51
C TRP A 22 4.19 2.45 -0.14
N ALA A 23 4.46 2.75 1.13
CA ALA A 23 4.69 4.11 1.61
C ALA A 23 5.91 4.76 0.95
N LEU A 24 6.99 4.01 0.68
CA LEU A 24 8.13 4.54 -0.07
C LEU A 24 7.72 4.94 -1.49
N LEU A 25 6.96 4.09 -2.20
CA LEU A 25 6.49 4.41 -3.55
C LEU A 25 5.56 5.63 -3.54
N ALA A 26 4.62 5.69 -2.59
CA ALA A 26 3.74 6.84 -2.41
C ALA A 26 4.53 8.13 -2.10
N ALA A 27 5.61 8.04 -1.30
CA ALA A 27 6.44 9.18 -0.96
C ALA A 27 7.22 9.72 -2.16
N VAL A 28 7.85 8.87 -2.98
CA VAL A 28 8.59 9.33 -4.16
C VAL A 28 7.67 9.89 -5.26
N LYS A 29 6.37 9.55 -5.22
CA LYS A 29 5.35 10.07 -6.13
C LYS A 29 4.59 11.28 -5.59
N ALA A 30 4.87 11.72 -4.37
CA ALA A 30 4.10 12.75 -3.68
C ALA A 30 4.34 14.15 -4.28
N THR A 31 3.25 14.88 -4.52
CA THR A 31 3.27 16.29 -4.90
C THR A 31 2.28 17.11 -4.09
N THR A 32 2.58 18.39 -3.87
CA THR A 32 1.70 19.32 -3.15
C THR A 32 0.39 19.53 -3.93
N GLU A 33 0.42 19.44 -5.26
CA GLU A 33 -0.77 19.51 -6.10
C GLU A 33 -1.71 18.33 -5.83
N GLN A 34 -1.19 17.09 -5.81
CA GLN A 34 -2.01 15.92 -5.48
C GLN A 34 -2.54 16.00 -4.05
N GLU A 35 -1.75 16.48 -3.09
CA GLU A 35 -2.22 16.68 -1.71
C GLU A 35 -3.37 17.70 -1.61
N ALA A 36 -3.42 18.71 -2.49
CA ALA A 36 -4.52 19.67 -2.54
C ALA A 36 -5.79 19.10 -3.17
N CYS A 37 -5.67 18.01 -3.95
CA CYS A 37 -6.81 17.30 -4.51
C CYS A 37 -7.55 16.53 -3.40
N PRO A 38 -8.89 16.62 -3.32
CA PRO A 38 -9.67 15.76 -2.42
C PRO A 38 -9.38 14.28 -2.67
N SER A 39 -9.30 13.47 -1.61
CA SER A 39 -8.91 12.05 -1.74
C SER A 39 -9.77 11.26 -2.74
N VAL A 40 -11.06 11.58 -2.85
CA VAL A 40 -12.02 10.96 -3.80
C VAL A 40 -11.74 11.27 -5.28
N HIS A 41 -10.78 12.15 -5.57
CA HIS A 41 -10.36 12.54 -6.91
C HIS A 41 -8.87 12.30 -7.15
N ARG A 42 -8.16 11.71 -6.18
CA ARG A 42 -6.76 11.34 -6.33
C ARG A 42 -6.63 10.05 -7.11
N ILE A 43 -5.54 9.95 -7.85
CA ILE A 43 -5.18 8.80 -8.68
C ILE A 43 -3.70 8.47 -8.44
N GLY A 44 -3.30 7.23 -8.70
CA GLY A 44 -1.96 6.75 -8.43
C GLY A 44 -1.77 6.40 -6.96
N HIS A 45 -0.55 6.56 -6.42
CA HIS A 45 -0.23 6.19 -5.04
C HIS A 45 -0.08 7.43 -4.17
N TRP A 46 -0.71 7.44 -3.00
CA TRP A 46 -0.53 8.52 -2.02
C TRP A 46 -0.63 7.99 -0.59
N ILE A 47 -0.30 8.85 0.36
CA ILE A 47 -0.46 8.59 1.79
C ILE A 47 -1.15 9.78 2.47
N ASP A 48 -2.12 9.49 3.31
CA ASP A 48 -2.81 10.48 4.16
C ASP A 48 -3.07 9.90 5.56
N GLU A 49 -3.96 10.54 6.31
CA GLU A 49 -4.30 10.13 7.69
C GLU A 49 -5.01 8.77 7.77
N VAL A 50 -5.64 8.31 6.68
CA VAL A 50 -6.32 7.00 6.63
C VAL A 50 -5.30 5.90 6.39
N GLY A 51 -4.32 6.13 5.52
CA GLY A 51 -3.36 5.10 5.16
C GLY A 51 -2.58 5.40 3.90
N VAL A 52 -1.97 4.34 3.37
CA VAL A 52 -1.44 4.33 2.01
C VAL A 52 -2.54 3.88 1.04
N HIS A 53 -2.59 4.54 -0.10
CA HIS A 53 -3.64 4.38 -1.10
C HIS A 53 -3.04 4.10 -2.48
N TRP A 54 -3.85 3.45 -3.30
CA TRP A 54 -3.60 3.27 -4.72
C TRP A 54 -4.95 3.25 -5.44
N ASP A 55 -5.07 4.01 -6.53
CA ASP A 55 -6.26 4.06 -7.37
C ASP A 55 -5.81 4.18 -8.84
N ASP A 56 -6.27 3.29 -9.70
CA ASP A 56 -5.94 3.28 -11.13
C ASP A 56 -6.87 4.18 -11.98
N CYS A 57 -7.79 4.91 -11.35
CA CYS A 57 -8.87 5.69 -11.95
C CYS A 57 -9.84 4.84 -12.81
N GLY A 58 -9.79 3.52 -12.64
CA GLY A 58 -10.57 2.55 -13.37
C GLY A 58 -11.43 1.74 -12.41
N CYS A 59 -11.03 0.50 -12.20
CA CYS A 59 -11.77 -0.46 -11.38
C CYS A 59 -10.89 -1.12 -10.32
N THR A 60 -9.69 -0.56 -10.08
CA THR A 60 -8.76 -1.10 -9.08
C THR A 60 -8.39 -0.02 -8.09
N TRP A 61 -8.67 -0.27 -6.81
CA TRP A 61 -8.22 0.60 -5.75
C TRP A 61 -7.93 -0.19 -4.47
N TRP A 62 -6.98 0.32 -3.69
CA TRP A 62 -6.54 -0.30 -2.44
C TRP A 62 -6.22 0.73 -1.38
N ILE A 63 -6.52 0.37 -0.13
CA ILE A 63 -6.14 1.09 1.08
C ILE A 63 -5.48 0.11 2.03
N MET A 64 -4.33 0.50 2.58
CA MET A 64 -3.78 -0.12 3.78
C MET A 64 -3.65 0.91 4.89
N SER A 65 -4.20 0.58 6.06
CA SER A 65 -4.24 1.46 7.23
C SER A 65 -3.49 0.83 8.40
N ARG A 66 -2.81 1.68 9.18
CA ARG A 66 -2.21 1.32 10.48
C ARG A 66 -3.25 1.47 11.58
N MET A 67 -3.47 0.42 12.35
CA MET A 67 -4.43 0.41 13.47
C MET A 67 -3.73 0.51 14.84
N GLY A 68 -2.42 0.79 14.85
CA GLY A 68 -1.57 0.83 16.04
C GLY A 68 -1.11 -0.55 16.50
N GLU A 69 -0.11 -0.60 17.39
CA GLU A 69 0.38 -1.85 18.02
C GLU A 69 0.80 -2.95 17.03
N GLY A 70 1.31 -2.58 15.85
CA GLY A 70 1.70 -3.53 14.79
C GLY A 70 0.51 -4.14 14.03
N ARG A 71 -0.68 -3.54 14.14
CA ARG A 71 -1.88 -3.97 13.42
C ARG A 71 -2.04 -3.20 12.11
N PHE A 72 -2.44 -3.91 11.08
CA PHE A 72 -2.76 -3.32 9.78
C PHE A 72 -4.04 -3.93 9.21
N VAL A 73 -4.78 -3.14 8.44
CA VAL A 73 -5.87 -3.64 7.60
C VAL A 73 -5.56 -3.26 6.15
N LEU A 74 -5.76 -4.19 5.23
CA LEU A 74 -5.68 -4.01 3.79
C LEU A 74 -7.05 -4.35 3.21
N TYR A 75 -7.62 -3.43 2.43
CA TYR A 75 -8.89 -3.64 1.75
C TYR A 75 -8.92 -2.85 0.46
N GLY A 76 -9.76 -3.29 -0.47
CA GLY A 76 -9.82 -2.72 -1.79
C GLY A 76 -10.62 -3.59 -2.73
N GLU A 77 -10.59 -3.23 -3.99
CA GLU A 77 -11.35 -3.88 -5.05
C GLU A 77 -10.57 -3.88 -6.35
N ASP A 78 -10.89 -4.88 -7.15
CA ASP A 78 -10.48 -5.03 -8.53
C ASP A 78 -11.65 -5.64 -9.32
N GLU A 79 -11.77 -5.29 -10.60
CA GLU A 79 -12.85 -5.78 -11.47
C GLU A 79 -12.86 -7.32 -11.60
N SER A 80 -11.69 -7.97 -11.49
CA SER A 80 -11.58 -9.42 -11.56
C SER A 80 -12.15 -10.13 -10.32
N SER A 81 -12.37 -9.41 -9.21
CA SER A 81 -12.87 -9.99 -7.97
C SER A 81 -14.27 -10.57 -8.15
N GLY A 82 -14.37 -11.87 -7.90
CA GLY A 82 -15.65 -12.59 -7.92
C GLY A 82 -16.45 -12.45 -6.63
N VAL A 83 -15.89 -11.84 -5.58
CA VAL A 83 -16.44 -11.90 -4.21
C VAL A 83 -17.77 -11.17 -4.11
N LYS A 84 -17.84 -9.95 -4.66
CA LYS A 84 -19.04 -9.10 -4.61
C LYS A 84 -20.25 -9.68 -5.36
N TRP A 85 -20.01 -10.61 -6.28
CA TRP A 85 -21.05 -11.29 -7.08
C TRP A 85 -21.31 -12.74 -6.65
N HIS A 86 -20.57 -13.26 -5.66
CA HIS A 86 -20.64 -14.66 -5.28
C HIS A 86 -22.01 -15.04 -4.69
N LYS A 87 -22.45 -16.28 -4.97
CA LYS A 87 -23.69 -16.85 -4.43
C LYS A 87 -23.41 -18.23 -3.80
N PRO A 88 -23.67 -18.43 -2.50
CA PRO A 88 -24.20 -17.47 -1.52
C PRO A 88 -23.23 -16.30 -1.25
N PRO A 89 -23.70 -15.13 -0.76
CA PRO A 89 -22.82 -14.00 -0.44
C PRO A 89 -21.71 -14.41 0.54
N ILE A 90 -20.51 -13.89 0.32
CA ILE A 90 -19.36 -14.10 1.19
C ILE A 90 -19.33 -12.97 2.22
N ASP A 91 -19.32 -13.32 3.50
CA ASP A 91 -19.06 -12.36 4.58
C ASP A 91 -17.55 -12.14 4.71
N MET A 92 -17.04 -11.08 4.09
CA MET A 92 -15.61 -10.74 4.10
C MET A 92 -15.09 -10.30 5.47
N LEU A 93 -15.97 -10.04 6.45
CA LEU A 93 -15.61 -9.62 7.80
C LEU A 93 -15.77 -10.76 8.83
N ALA A 94 -16.17 -11.95 8.38
CA ALA A 94 -16.34 -13.11 9.25
C ALA A 94 -15.04 -13.47 9.97
N GLY A 95 -15.08 -13.49 11.30
CA GLY A 95 -13.92 -13.80 12.14
C GLY A 95 -12.90 -12.66 12.27
N GLY A 96 -13.21 -11.47 11.76
CA GLY A 96 -12.38 -10.28 11.95
C GLY A 96 -12.29 -9.86 13.43
N PRO A 97 -11.18 -9.23 13.85
CA PRO A 97 -11.01 -8.72 15.19
C PRO A 97 -11.80 -7.42 15.43
N ASP A 98 -12.08 -7.12 16.70
CA ASP A 98 -12.92 -5.99 17.13
C ASP A 98 -12.37 -4.60 16.77
N TRP A 99 -11.06 -4.49 16.55
CA TRP A 99 -10.39 -3.26 16.17
C TRP A 99 -10.53 -2.88 14.70
N LEU A 100 -11.10 -3.73 13.85
CA LEU A 100 -11.32 -3.39 12.45
C LEU A 100 -12.23 -2.16 12.30
N PRO A 101 -12.05 -1.34 11.25
CA PRO A 101 -12.91 -0.20 10.95
C PRO A 101 -14.26 -0.67 10.37
N TYR A 102 -15.06 -1.37 11.18
CA TYR A 102 -16.29 -2.04 10.75
C TYR A 102 -17.33 -1.11 10.14
N GLU A 103 -17.43 0.14 10.59
CA GLU A 103 -18.37 1.10 10.02
C GLU A 103 -18.05 1.37 8.55
N GLU A 104 -16.79 1.74 8.26
CA GLU A 104 -16.33 1.97 6.88
C GLU A 104 -16.40 0.70 6.04
N LEU A 105 -15.91 -0.43 6.57
CA LEU A 105 -15.89 -1.68 5.80
C LEU A 105 -17.31 -2.14 5.44
N ARG A 106 -18.29 -1.98 6.33
CA ARG A 106 -19.68 -2.33 6.04
C ARG A 106 -20.32 -1.40 5.01
N ASP A 107 -20.10 -0.09 5.12
CA ASP A 107 -20.62 0.89 4.16
C ASP A 107 -20.13 0.57 2.74
N ARG A 108 -18.83 0.30 2.58
CA ARG A 108 -18.23 -0.09 1.30
C ARG A 108 -18.69 -1.46 0.80
N LEU A 109 -18.89 -2.43 1.70
CA LEU A 109 -19.47 -3.74 1.34
C LEU A 109 -20.91 -3.59 0.82
N GLU A 110 -21.72 -2.75 1.44
CA GLU A 110 -23.08 -2.44 0.99
C GLU A 110 -23.07 -1.73 -0.38
N GLY A 111 -22.05 -0.92 -0.64
CA GLY A 111 -21.79 -0.26 -1.92
C GLY A 111 -21.20 -1.17 -3.03
N TYR A 112 -20.89 -2.44 -2.75
CA TYR A 112 -20.15 -3.35 -3.64
C TYR A 112 -18.75 -2.85 -4.03
N GLU A 113 -18.11 -2.09 -3.15
CA GLU A 113 -16.81 -1.44 -3.38
C GLU A 113 -15.62 -2.24 -2.85
N ILE A 114 -15.84 -3.44 -2.28
CA ILE A 114 -14.76 -4.26 -1.71
C ILE A 114 -14.74 -5.63 -2.38
N GLY A 115 -13.56 -6.02 -2.86
CA GLY A 115 -13.24 -7.36 -3.34
C GLY A 115 -12.65 -8.26 -2.24
N CYS A 116 -11.87 -7.70 -1.31
CA CYS A 116 -11.33 -8.47 -0.19
C CYS A 116 -10.94 -7.59 1.02
N VAL A 117 -10.83 -8.21 2.19
CA VAL A 117 -10.34 -7.57 3.43
C VAL A 117 -9.36 -8.52 4.10
N TYR A 118 -8.15 -8.03 4.34
CA TYR A 118 -7.07 -8.70 5.04
C TYR A 118 -6.71 -7.90 6.28
N TRP A 119 -6.41 -8.59 7.38
CA TRP A 119 -5.98 -7.98 8.63
C TRP A 119 -4.74 -8.65 9.17
N TYR A 120 -3.79 -7.84 9.64
CA TYR A 120 -2.52 -8.29 10.19
C TYR A 120 -2.47 -8.00 11.67
N GLU A 121 -2.16 -9.01 12.46
CA GLU A 121 -1.86 -8.89 13.89
C GLU A 121 -0.97 -10.07 14.30
N ASN A 122 -0.12 -9.88 15.32
CA ASN A 122 0.73 -10.94 15.87
C ASN A 122 1.64 -11.64 14.83
N GLY A 123 2.10 -10.90 13.82
CA GLY A 123 3.05 -11.41 12.83
C GLY A 123 2.45 -12.20 11.67
N ALA A 124 1.12 -12.23 11.53
CA ALA A 124 0.44 -12.95 10.46
C ALA A 124 -0.72 -12.16 9.89
N TRP A 125 -0.91 -12.28 8.58
CA TRP A 125 -2.14 -11.87 7.92
C TRP A 125 -3.24 -12.89 8.17
N SER A 126 -4.48 -12.43 8.08
CA SER A 126 -5.69 -13.24 8.14
C SER A 126 -6.76 -12.58 7.27
N ARG A 127 -7.73 -13.38 6.83
CA ARG A 127 -8.92 -12.92 6.13
C ARG A 127 -10.09 -13.84 6.44
N ALA A 128 -11.29 -13.42 6.08
CA ALA A 128 -12.45 -14.30 6.16
C ALA A 128 -12.25 -15.56 5.30
N PRO A 129 -12.81 -16.72 5.73
CA PRO A 129 -12.74 -17.94 4.95
C PRO A 129 -13.51 -17.77 3.64
N TYR A 130 -12.89 -18.18 2.52
CA TYR A 130 -13.54 -18.19 1.21
C TYR A 130 -13.98 -19.61 0.84
N PRO A 131 -15.12 -19.76 0.15
CA PRO A 131 -15.54 -21.06 -0.37
C PRO A 131 -14.66 -21.50 -1.54
N ASP A 132 -14.47 -22.80 -1.71
CA ASP A 132 -13.69 -23.40 -2.82
C ASP A 132 -14.21 -23.02 -4.23
N SER A 133 -15.45 -22.55 -4.32
CA SER A 133 -16.06 -22.07 -5.55
C SER A 133 -15.58 -20.70 -5.99
N LEU A 134 -15.03 -19.87 -5.09
CA LEU A 134 -14.47 -18.57 -5.43
C LEU A 134 -13.22 -18.76 -6.29
N LYS A 135 -13.14 -18.03 -7.41
CA LYS A 135 -12.02 -18.14 -8.36
C LYS A 135 -10.97 -17.07 -8.16
N ASP A 136 -11.40 -15.87 -7.79
CA ASP A 136 -10.52 -14.72 -7.65
C ASP A 136 -11.12 -13.76 -6.64
N ASP A 137 -10.28 -13.21 -5.76
CA ASP A 137 -10.63 -12.11 -4.85
C ASP A 137 -10.06 -10.77 -5.31
N GLY A 138 -9.26 -10.78 -6.39
CA GLY A 138 -8.64 -9.59 -6.98
C GLY A 138 -7.35 -9.16 -6.30
N LEU A 139 -6.89 -9.84 -5.23
CA LEU A 139 -5.72 -9.40 -4.46
C LEU A 139 -4.47 -9.21 -5.33
N ASP A 140 -4.27 -10.06 -6.33
CA ASP A 140 -3.05 -10.01 -7.14
C ASP A 140 -2.98 -8.78 -8.06
N CYS A 141 -4.12 -8.15 -8.35
CA CYS A 141 -4.20 -6.90 -9.11
C CYS A 141 -3.60 -5.75 -8.30
N GLY A 142 -2.35 -5.42 -8.65
CA GLY A 142 -1.51 -4.37 -8.10
C GLY A 142 -0.91 -4.59 -6.72
N MET A 143 -1.46 -5.46 -5.84
CA MET A 143 -0.68 -5.85 -4.64
C MET A 143 0.52 -6.72 -4.99
N SER A 144 0.48 -7.42 -6.14
CA SER A 144 1.63 -8.17 -6.64
C SER A 144 2.88 -7.32 -6.83
N ASP A 145 2.74 -6.03 -7.15
CA ASP A 145 3.87 -5.10 -7.30
C ASP A 145 4.59 -4.83 -5.98
N PHE A 146 3.86 -4.87 -4.84
CA PHE A 146 4.44 -4.71 -3.52
C PHE A 146 4.86 -6.03 -2.86
N VAL A 147 4.21 -7.14 -3.24
CA VAL A 147 4.61 -8.49 -2.82
C VAL A 147 5.93 -8.89 -3.49
N ASP A 148 6.06 -8.67 -4.80
CA ASP A 148 7.29 -8.91 -5.54
C ASP A 148 8.28 -7.75 -5.39
N ARG A 149 9.22 -7.90 -4.45
CA ARG A 149 10.27 -6.91 -4.20
C ARG A 149 11.03 -6.50 -5.48
N GLY A 150 11.19 -7.43 -6.43
CA GLY A 150 11.83 -7.14 -7.72
C GLY A 150 11.01 -6.22 -8.63
N SER A 151 9.68 -6.39 -8.68
CA SER A 151 8.79 -5.46 -9.38
C SER A 151 8.82 -4.07 -8.77
N LEU A 152 8.70 -3.98 -7.44
CA LEU A 152 8.79 -2.69 -6.75
C LEU A 152 10.11 -1.97 -7.02
N LEU A 153 11.24 -2.70 -7.02
CA LEU A 153 12.54 -2.10 -7.33
C LEU A 153 12.59 -1.51 -8.73
N ARG A 154 12.07 -2.23 -9.74
CA ARG A 154 12.00 -1.72 -11.11
C ARG A 154 11.17 -0.45 -11.21
N GLU A 155 10.06 -0.37 -10.48
CA GLU A 155 9.23 0.84 -10.41
C GLU A 155 9.99 1.99 -9.72
N LEU A 156 10.61 1.75 -8.57
CA LEU A 156 11.38 2.76 -7.83
C LEU A 156 12.57 3.30 -8.65
N GLU A 157 13.23 2.45 -9.45
CA GLU A 157 14.31 2.85 -10.34
C GLU A 157 13.87 3.89 -11.40
N LEU A 158 12.57 3.95 -11.74
CA LEU A 158 12.04 5.01 -12.61
C LEU A 158 12.03 6.39 -11.94
N HIS A 159 12.09 6.42 -10.61
CA HIS A 159 12.05 7.63 -9.79
C HIS A 159 13.41 8.02 -9.21
N PHE A 160 14.46 7.22 -9.42
CA PHE A 160 15.80 7.51 -8.91
C PHE A 160 16.81 7.90 -9.99
N ASP A 161 17.72 8.80 -9.63
CA ASP A 161 18.88 9.18 -10.43
C ASP A 161 20.02 8.17 -10.24
N VAL A 162 20.19 7.31 -11.25
CA VAL A 162 21.27 6.29 -11.28
C VAL A 162 22.68 6.89 -11.40
N THR A 163 22.80 8.20 -11.65
CA THR A 163 24.09 8.90 -11.76
C THR A 163 24.53 9.52 -10.44
N THR A 164 23.62 9.67 -9.47
CA THR A 164 23.94 10.14 -8.13
C THR A 164 24.80 9.11 -7.40
N ALA A 165 25.92 9.56 -6.84
CA ALA A 165 26.77 8.70 -6.02
C ALA A 165 26.11 8.46 -4.66
N GLY A 166 25.94 7.19 -4.26
CA GLY A 166 25.28 6.87 -3.01
C GLY A 166 24.66 5.47 -3.01
N PRO A 167 23.74 5.17 -2.06
CA PRO A 167 22.99 3.93 -2.09
C PRO A 167 22.09 3.83 -3.31
N GLY A 168 22.00 2.63 -3.90
CA GLY A 168 21.02 2.36 -4.95
C GLY A 168 19.60 2.20 -4.41
N ALA A 169 18.64 2.04 -5.33
CA ALA A 169 17.23 1.77 -5.04
C ALA A 169 17.04 0.61 -4.04
N ASP A 170 17.84 -0.45 -4.20
CA ASP A 170 17.82 -1.64 -3.35
C ASP A 170 18.14 -1.34 -1.88
N SER A 171 19.16 -0.52 -1.65
CA SER A 171 19.58 -0.12 -0.30
C SER A 171 18.54 0.80 0.34
N LEU A 172 18.02 1.78 -0.41
CA LEU A 172 16.96 2.68 0.08
C LEU A 172 15.69 1.91 0.42
N LEU A 173 15.31 0.93 -0.41
CA LEU A 173 14.18 0.05 -0.12
C LEU A 173 14.43 -0.78 1.14
N ALA A 174 15.62 -1.37 1.29
CA ALA A 174 15.97 -2.12 2.49
C ALA A 174 15.94 -1.26 3.76
N ASP A 175 16.37 0.00 3.67
CA ASP A 175 16.31 0.93 4.80
C ASP A 175 14.87 1.37 5.13
N ALA A 176 14.00 1.50 4.12
CA ALA A 176 12.57 1.71 4.32
C ALA A 176 11.91 0.50 5.01
N GLU A 177 12.17 -0.72 4.52
CA GLU A 177 11.69 -1.98 5.12
C GLU A 177 12.16 -2.15 6.58
N ALA A 178 13.33 -1.60 6.91
CA ALA A 178 13.89 -1.59 8.26
C ALA A 178 13.56 -0.34 9.09
N TYR A 179 12.68 0.55 8.61
CA TYR A 179 12.22 1.76 9.31
C TYR A 179 13.37 2.69 9.73
N ARG A 180 14.38 2.77 8.88
CA ARG A 180 15.61 3.55 9.11
C ARG A 180 16.00 4.35 7.88
N LEU A 181 15.03 4.69 7.03
CA LEU A 181 15.28 5.48 5.83
C LEU A 181 15.77 6.88 6.20
N ASP A 182 16.90 7.30 5.62
CA ASP A 182 17.34 8.68 5.71
C ASP A 182 16.61 9.51 4.64
N ALA A 183 15.72 10.41 5.10
CA ALA A 183 14.93 11.26 4.22
C ALA A 183 15.80 12.20 3.37
N ARG A 184 16.93 12.68 3.89
CA ARG A 184 17.84 13.54 3.13
C ARG A 184 18.49 12.75 2.00
N LEU A 185 18.94 11.54 2.32
CA LEU A 185 19.58 10.67 1.34
C LEU A 185 18.59 10.26 0.23
N LEU A 186 17.34 9.97 0.59
CA LEU A 186 16.29 9.72 -0.42
C LEU A 186 16.14 10.94 -1.35
N LEU A 187 15.97 12.14 -0.80
CA LEU A 187 15.74 13.36 -1.59
C LEU A 187 16.90 13.71 -2.54
N GLU A 188 18.14 13.32 -2.20
CA GLU A 188 19.31 13.47 -3.09
C GLU A 188 19.25 12.52 -4.30
N HIS A 189 18.50 11.42 -4.21
CA HIS A 189 18.39 10.39 -5.24
C HIS A 189 17.09 10.48 -6.04
N VAL A 190 16.04 11.13 -5.55
CA VAL A 190 14.78 11.30 -6.30
C VAL A 190 15.01 12.23 -7.49
N ARG A 191 14.58 11.81 -8.68
CA ARG A 191 14.57 12.62 -9.90
C ARG A 191 13.15 13.03 -10.28
N ALA A 192 13.04 13.97 -11.22
CA ALA A 192 11.77 14.37 -11.81
C ALA A 192 10.98 13.14 -12.31
N HIS A 193 9.65 13.22 -12.20
CA HIS A 193 8.76 12.16 -12.63
C HIS A 193 8.98 11.81 -14.11
N PRO A 194 8.75 10.55 -14.51
CA PRO A 194 8.78 10.14 -15.92
C PRO A 194 7.89 11.01 -16.82
N ASP A 195 6.78 11.53 -16.28
CA ASP A 195 5.81 12.39 -16.97
C ASP A 195 6.25 13.86 -17.08
N GLY A 196 7.43 14.20 -16.52
CA GLY A 196 8.04 15.52 -16.61
C GLY A 196 7.81 16.43 -15.41
N ASP A 197 7.02 16.00 -14.41
CA ASP A 197 6.78 16.78 -13.21
C ASP A 197 8.04 16.87 -12.34
N PRO A 198 8.39 18.07 -11.83
CA PRO A 198 9.52 18.23 -10.95
C PRO A 198 9.30 17.47 -9.64
N VAL A 199 10.40 17.07 -8.99
CA VAL A 199 10.35 16.59 -7.61
C VAL A 199 9.75 17.67 -6.72
N ASP A 200 8.90 17.27 -5.78
CA ASP A 200 8.36 18.13 -4.72
C ASP A 200 8.93 17.69 -3.35
N PRO A 201 10.15 18.12 -2.97
CA PRO A 201 10.78 17.71 -1.71
C PRO A 201 9.92 17.96 -0.47
N PRO A 202 9.18 19.10 -0.36
CA PRO A 202 8.23 19.29 0.73
C PRO A 202 7.14 18.20 0.81
N ALA A 203 6.55 17.79 -0.31
CA ALA A 203 5.52 16.75 -0.32
C ALA A 203 6.11 15.36 0.01
N VAL A 204 7.25 15.02 -0.57
CA VAL A 204 7.99 13.78 -0.25
C VAL A 204 8.28 13.70 1.26
N ALA A 205 8.80 14.78 1.85
CA ALA A 205 9.10 14.82 3.28
C ALA A 205 7.86 14.62 4.16
N ARG A 206 6.72 15.23 3.81
CA ARG A 206 5.44 15.02 4.53
C ARG A 206 4.94 13.59 4.39
N ALA A 207 5.02 13.00 3.20
CA ALA A 207 4.64 11.62 2.97
C ALA A 207 5.50 10.65 3.81
N LEU A 208 6.82 10.88 3.88
CA LEU A 208 7.72 10.10 4.73
C LEU A 208 7.42 10.23 6.22
N ASP A 209 7.08 11.44 6.68
CA ASP A 209 6.70 11.69 8.08
C ASP A 209 5.41 10.91 8.45
N ARG A 210 4.38 10.99 7.60
CA ARG A 210 3.14 10.20 7.75
C ARG A 210 3.40 8.69 7.73
N ALA A 211 4.32 8.25 6.86
CA ALA A 211 4.68 6.85 6.74
C ALA A 211 5.39 6.31 7.99
N GLY A 212 6.13 7.16 8.71
CA GLY A 212 6.92 6.79 9.88
C GLY A 212 7.95 5.70 9.56
N ILE A 213 8.57 5.75 8.36
CA ILE A 213 9.59 4.79 7.90
C ILE A 213 11.02 5.35 7.97
N THR A 214 11.16 6.61 8.40
CA THR A 214 12.44 7.29 8.53
C THR A 214 13.06 7.06 9.90
N THR A 215 14.39 7.22 10.00
CA THR A 215 15.02 7.28 11.33
C THR A 215 14.44 8.46 12.10
N GLN A 216 13.75 8.20 13.21
CA GLN A 216 13.45 9.26 14.15
C GLN A 216 14.77 9.74 14.75
N GLU A 217 15.12 11.02 14.55
CA GLU A 217 16.13 11.64 15.39
C GLU A 217 15.65 11.46 16.83
N VAL A 218 16.43 10.72 17.63
CA VAL A 218 16.26 10.68 19.08
C VAL A 218 16.44 12.13 19.53
N ARG A 219 15.33 12.85 19.71
CA ARG A 219 15.33 14.16 20.37
C ARG A 219 15.95 13.95 21.74
N ARG A 220 17.22 14.32 21.87
CA ARG A 220 17.93 14.41 23.14
C ARG A 220 17.55 15.68 23.85
#